data_AF-A0A836P1P6-F1
#
_entry.id   AF-A0A836P1P6-F1
#
_cell.length_a   1.000
_cell.length_b   1.000
_cell.length_c   1.000
_cell.angle_alpha   90.00
_cell.angle_beta   90.00
_cell.angle_gamma   90.00
#
_symmetry.space_group_name_H-M   'P 1'
#
loop_
_entity.id
_entity.type
_entity.pdbx_description
1 polymer ?
#
loop_
_entity_poly.entity_id
_entity_poly.type
_entity_poly.pdbx_seq_one_letter_code
_entity_poly.pdbx_strand_id
1 'polypeptide(L)'
;LPMPRLVLQPLVENAVLHGVSRMPEGGTLYLSLRQRGNQLQIRIVNPAPQPGTQLPLLAGAGHAQASISHRLAFQFGAGARMAASWAEGYYACEITLPLP
;
A
#
# COMPACT_ATOMS: atom_id res chain seq x y z
N LEU A 1 7.86 14.78 11.43
CA LEU A 1 8.02 15.02 9.97
C LEU A 1 6.67 15.33 9.36
N PRO A 2 6.56 16.31 8.43
CA PRO A 2 5.39 16.39 7.58
C PRO A 2 5.23 15.06 6.85
N MET A 3 4.06 14.43 6.97
CA MET A 3 3.80 13.15 6.33
C MET A 3 3.89 13.31 4.81
N PRO A 4 4.68 12.50 4.09
CA PRO A 4 4.87 12.68 2.66
C PRO A 4 3.54 12.40 1.95
N ARG A 5 2.88 13.47 1.49
CA ARG A 5 1.68 13.38 0.63
C ARG A 5 1.93 12.47 -0.57
N LEU A 6 3.17 12.46 -1.06
CA LEU A 6 3.66 11.67 -2.19
C LEU A 6 3.61 10.15 -2.00
N VAL A 7 3.46 9.63 -0.77
CA VAL A 7 3.47 8.19 -0.49
C VAL A 7 2.13 7.71 0.01
N LEU A 8 1.55 8.37 1.02
CA LEU A 8 0.30 7.85 1.60
C LEU A 8 -0.89 7.99 0.67
N GLN A 9 -0.98 9.12 -0.06
CA GLN A 9 -2.08 9.37 -0.98
C GLN A 9 -2.21 8.27 -2.06
N PRO A 10 -1.15 7.92 -2.84
CA PRO A 10 -1.28 6.88 -3.86
C PRO A 10 -1.57 5.50 -3.28
N LEU A 11 -1.17 5.21 -2.04
CA LEU A 11 -1.48 3.93 -1.41
C LEU A 11 -2.93 3.81 -0.99
N VAL A 12 -3.48 4.89 -0.44
CA VAL A 12 -4.90 4.95 -0.09
C VAL A 12 -5.75 4.92 -1.37
N GLU A 13 -5.36 5.66 -2.41
CA GLU A 13 -5.98 5.60 -3.73
C GLU A 13 -5.95 4.18 -4.29
N ASN A 14 -4.81 3.48 -4.20
CA ASN A 14 -4.68 2.09 -4.63
C ASN A 14 -5.60 1.15 -3.84
N ALA A 15 -5.65 1.30 -2.52
CA ALA A 15 -6.51 0.49 -1.65
C ALA A 15 -8.00 0.68 -1.96
N VAL A 16 -8.41 1.89 -2.36
CA VAL A 16 -9.77 2.17 -2.81
C VAL A 16 -10.01 1.59 -4.20
N LEU A 17 -9.22 1.99 -5.22
CA LEU A 17 -9.45 1.66 -6.64
C LEU A 17 -9.23 0.19 -6.99
N HIS A 18 -8.26 -0.45 -6.34
CA HIS A 18 -7.91 -1.84 -6.60
C HIS A 18 -8.48 -2.81 -5.57
N GLY A 19 -9.05 -2.29 -4.49
CA GLY A 19 -9.63 -3.07 -3.40
C GLY A 19 -11.10 -2.78 -3.22
N VAL A 20 -11.39 -1.81 -2.34
CA VAL A 20 -12.75 -1.53 -1.85
C VAL A 20 -13.75 -1.32 -2.99
N SER A 21 -13.41 -0.56 -4.04
CA SER A 21 -14.32 -0.29 -5.16
C SER A 21 -14.60 -1.51 -6.04
N ARG A 22 -13.85 -2.60 -5.86
CA ARG A 22 -14.04 -3.87 -6.58
C ARG A 22 -14.85 -4.88 -5.77
N MET A 23 -15.18 -4.55 -4.53
CA MET A 23 -16.06 -5.35 -3.67
C MET A 23 -17.51 -4.87 -3.88
N PRO A 24 -18.46 -5.75 -4.25
CA PRO A 24 -19.85 -5.35 -4.48
C PRO A 24 -20.50 -4.67 -3.27
N GLU A 25 -20.12 -5.09 -2.07
CA GLU A 25 -20.62 -4.62 -0.78
C GLU A 25 -19.84 -3.41 -0.26
N GLY A 26 -18.81 -2.98 -1.00
CA GLY A 26 -17.82 -2.03 -0.52
C GLY A 26 -16.91 -2.63 0.55
N GLY A 27 -16.47 -1.80 1.49
CA GLY A 27 -15.53 -2.25 2.50
C GLY A 27 -14.85 -1.14 3.29
N THR A 28 -14.10 -1.54 4.31
CA THR A 28 -13.37 -0.64 5.22
C THR A 28 -11.88 -0.68 4.92
N LEU A 29 -11.26 0.50 4.83
CA LEU A 29 -9.82 0.67 4.79
C LEU A 29 -9.31 0.96 6.20
N TYR A 30 -8.41 0.12 6.69
CA TYR A 30 -7.73 0.30 7.97
C TYR A 30 -6.34 0.87 7.74
N LEU A 31 -6.07 2.04 8.29
CA LEU A 31 -4.76 2.67 8.30
C LEU A 31 -4.21 2.66 9.73
N SER A 32 -3.00 2.14 9.91
CA SER A 32 -2.29 2.18 11.18
C SER A 32 -0.87 2.67 11.00
N LEU A 33 -0.39 3.44 11.97
CA LEU A 33 0.97 3.93 12.03
C LEU A 33 1.58 3.50 13.36
N ARG A 34 2.80 2.98 13.33
CA ARG A 34 3.54 2.56 14.51
C ARG A 34 4.99 2.95 14.40
N GLN A 35 5.50 3.69 15.37
CA GLN A 35 6.93 3.90 15.50
C GLN A 35 7.57 2.72 16.25
N ARG A 36 8.68 2.19 15.74
CA ARG A 36 9.54 1.20 16.39
C ARG A 36 10.98 1.66 16.30
N GLY A 37 11.54 2.13 17.42
CA GLY A 37 12.86 2.76 17.44
C GLY A 37 12.90 3.94 16.47
N ASN A 38 13.86 3.90 15.54
CA ASN A 38 14.03 4.93 14.51
C ASN A 38 13.35 4.58 13.17
N GLN A 39 12.25 3.82 13.23
CA GLN A 39 11.48 3.45 12.06
C GLN A 39 9.99 3.75 12.26
N LEU A 40 9.36 4.27 11.21
CA LEU A 40 7.91 4.40 11.11
C LEU A 40 7.38 3.27 10.24
N GLN A 41 6.48 2.48 10.81
CA GLN A 41 5.71 1.47 10.10
C GLN A 41 4.32 2.03 9.78
N ILE A 42 3.94 1.96 8.52
CA ILE A 42 2.61 2.35 8.02
C ILE A 42 1.99 1.10 7.42
N ARG A 43 0.79 0.75 7.87
CA ARG A 43 0.07 -0.42 7.39
C ARG A 43 -1.33 -0.03 6.94
N ILE A 44 -1.65 -0.35 5.70
CA ILE A 44 -2.95 -0.15 5.07
C ILE A 44 -3.54 -1.52 4.75
N VAL A 45 -4.76 -1.78 5.21
CA VAL A 45 -5.48 -3.03 4.93
C VAL A 45 -6.86 -2.70 4.38
N ASN A 46 -7.26 -3.39 3.32
CA ASN A 46 -8.57 -3.24 2.72
C ASN A 46 -9.05 -4.59 2.16
N PRO A 47 -10.36 -4.82 2.06
CA PRO A 47 -10.87 -5.96 1.30
C PRO A 47 -10.50 -5.80 -0.18
N ALA A 48 -10.17 -6.90 -0.83
CA ALA A 48 -9.76 -6.95 -2.22
C ALA A 48 -10.04 -8.32 -2.83
N PRO A 49 -10.39 -8.38 -4.13
CA PRO A 49 -10.55 -9.65 -4.84
C PRO A 49 -9.25 -10.45 -4.83
N GLN A 50 -9.35 -11.77 -4.97
CA GLN A 50 -8.18 -12.65 -5.06
C GLN A 50 -7.28 -12.24 -6.25
N PRO A 51 -5.96 -12.12 -6.05
CA PRO A 51 -5.05 -11.80 -7.14
C PRO A 51 -5.18 -12.83 -8.28
N GLY A 52 -5.32 -12.35 -9.52
CA GLY A 52 -5.36 -13.18 -10.72
C GLY A 52 -6.72 -13.77 -11.11
N THR A 53 -7.79 -13.56 -10.34
CA THR A 53 -9.14 -14.09 -10.67
C THR A 53 -9.98 -13.14 -11.54
N GLN A 54 -9.44 -11.98 -11.96
CA GLN A 54 -10.13 -11.01 -12.85
C GLN A 54 -9.38 -10.82 -14.18
N LEU A 55 -10.14 -10.56 -15.26
CA LEU A 55 -9.70 -10.44 -16.66
C LEU A 55 -8.46 -9.53 -16.88
N PRO A 56 -7.63 -9.77 -17.92
CA PRO A 56 -6.34 -9.09 -18.15
C PRO A 56 -6.39 -7.58 -18.46
N LEU A 57 -7.58 -7.00 -18.60
CA LEU A 57 -7.77 -5.61 -19.06
C LEU A 57 -7.14 -4.54 -18.13
N LEU A 58 -6.66 -4.91 -16.94
CA LEU A 58 -6.13 -3.99 -15.93
C LEU A 58 -4.86 -4.52 -15.23
N ALA A 59 -3.91 -5.09 -15.98
CA ALA A 59 -2.60 -5.57 -15.50
C ALA A 59 -1.64 -4.45 -15.01
N GLY A 60 -2.13 -3.48 -14.24
CA GLY A 60 -1.37 -2.33 -13.72
C GLY A 60 -0.86 -2.47 -12.28
N ALA A 61 -1.27 -3.51 -11.54
CA ALA A 61 -1.00 -3.60 -10.10
C ALA A 61 0.50 -3.70 -9.77
N GLY A 62 1.28 -4.46 -10.56
CA GLY A 62 2.73 -4.57 -10.38
C GLY A 62 3.49 -3.27 -10.70
N HIS A 63 3.01 -2.50 -11.66
CA HIS A 63 3.65 -1.24 -12.07
C HIS A 63 3.48 -0.15 -10.98
N ALA A 64 2.33 -0.12 -10.31
CA ALA A 64 2.03 0.83 -9.24
C ALA A 64 2.91 0.59 -7.99
N GLN A 65 3.06 -0.67 -7.56
CA GLN A 65 3.92 -1.03 -6.42
C GLN A 65 5.39 -0.73 -6.69
N ALA A 66 5.88 -1.05 -7.89
CA ALA A 66 7.25 -0.73 -8.30
C ALA A 66 7.50 0.79 -8.30
N SER A 67 6.54 1.56 -8.82
CA SER A 67 6.63 3.03 -8.84
C SER A 67 6.65 3.64 -7.44
N ILE A 68 5.82 3.16 -6.52
CA ILE A 68 5.80 3.64 -5.14
C ILE A 68 7.09 3.24 -4.42
N SER A 69 7.55 1.99 -4.59
CA SER A 69 8.82 1.51 -4.03
C SER A 69 10.01 2.34 -4.52
N HIS A 70 10.03 2.73 -5.80
CA HIS A 70 11.09 3.57 -6.35
C HIS A 70 11.05 5.00 -5.78
N ARG A 71 9.87 5.60 -5.63
CA ARG A 71 9.71 6.93 -4.99
C ARG A 71 10.13 6.89 -3.52
N LEU A 72 9.79 5.82 -2.81
CA LEU A 72 10.20 5.58 -1.43
C LEU A 72 11.72 5.51 -1.31
N ALA A 73 12.37 4.71 -2.17
CA ALA A 73 13.82 4.61 -2.20
C ALA A 73 14.49 5.95 -2.54
N PHE A 74 13.94 6.71 -3.49
CA PHE A 74 14.46 8.03 -3.84
C PHE A 74 14.38 9.04 -2.69
N GLN A 75 13.28 9.04 -1.94
CA GLN A 75 13.06 10.03 -0.87
C GLN A 75 13.70 9.64 0.48
N PHE A 76 13.77 8.35 0.80
CA PHE A 76 14.18 7.84 2.12
C PHE A 76 15.41 6.94 2.09
N GLY A 77 16.00 6.74 0.90
CA GLY A 77 17.17 5.89 0.71
C GLY A 77 16.87 4.39 0.92
N ALA A 78 17.95 3.61 1.05
CA ALA A 78 17.89 2.15 1.21
C ALA A 78 17.20 1.67 2.51
N GLY A 79 16.91 2.58 3.45
CA GLY A 79 16.20 2.28 4.69
C GLY A 79 14.69 2.08 4.50
N ALA A 80 14.13 2.54 3.37
CA ALA A 80 12.71 2.37 3.08
C ALA A 80 12.40 1.01 2.48
N ARG A 81 11.29 0.41 2.93
CA ARG A 81 10.80 -0.87 2.44
C ARG A 81 9.30 -0.81 2.23
N MET A 82 8.82 -1.53 1.21
CA MET A 82 7.41 -1.75 0.95
C MET A 82 7.19 -3.25 0.78
N ALA A 83 6.15 -3.77 1.41
CA ALA A 83 5.69 -5.14 1.26
C ALA A 83 4.19 -5.15 1.05
N ALA A 84 3.71 -6.16 0.32
CA ALA A 84 2.29 -6.37 0.11
C ALA A 84 1.96 -7.85 0.24
N SER A 85 0.80 -8.14 0.80
CA SER A 85 0.28 -9.50 0.94
C SER A 85 -1.21 -9.52 0.67
N TRP A 86 -1.71 -10.64 0.19
CA TRP A 86 -3.13 -10.92 0.15
C TRP A 86 -3.42 -12.18 0.95
N ALA A 87 -4.43 -12.13 1.82
CA ALA A 87 -4.89 -13.26 2.61
C ALA A 87 -6.36 -13.08 2.96
N GLU A 88 -7.14 -14.15 2.88
CA GLU A 88 -8.53 -14.21 3.39
C GLU A 88 -9.44 -13.08 2.85
N GLY A 89 -9.26 -12.67 1.59
CA GLY A 89 -10.06 -11.60 0.98
C GLY A 89 -9.58 -10.18 1.30
N TYR A 90 -8.44 -10.04 1.98
CA TYR A 90 -7.84 -8.75 2.32
C TYR A 90 -6.48 -8.57 1.67
N TYR A 91 -6.27 -7.38 1.13
CA TYR A 91 -4.98 -6.88 0.73
C TYR A 91 -4.38 -6.04 1.87
N ALA A 92 -3.12 -6.29 2.19
CA ALA A 92 -2.35 -5.51 3.14
C ALA A 92 -1.11 -4.93 2.45
N CYS A 93 -0.88 -3.64 2.64
CA CYS A 93 0.33 -2.94 2.23
C CYS A 93 1.04 -2.41 3.47
N GLU A 94 2.32 -2.72 3.59
CA GLU A 94 3.17 -2.30 4.70
C GLU A 94 4.35 -1.51 4.18
N ILE A 95 4.60 -0.36 4.80
CA ILE A 95 5.73 0.50 4.50
C ILE A 95 6.52 0.72 5.77
N THR A 96 7.83 0.57 5.67
CA THR A 96 8.77 0.95 6.71
C THR A 96 9.60 2.10 6.20
N LEU A 97 9.63 3.20 6.95
CA LEU A 97 10.45 4.38 6.68
C LEU A 97 11.46 4.58 7.81
N PRO A 98 12.72 4.95 7.52
CA PRO A 98 13.61 5.47 8.54
C PRO A 98 13.09 6.82 9.04
N LEU A 99 13.13 7.03 10.34
CA LEU A 99 12.96 8.34 10.96
C LEU A 99 14.34 8.99 11.12
N PRO A 100 14.48 10.32 10.98
CA PRO A 100 15.69 11.05 11.30
C PRO A 100 15.97 11.06 12.80
#